data_AF-U5CIC1-F1
#
_entry.id   AF-U5CIC1-F1
#
_cell.length_a   1.000
_cell.length_b   1.000
_cell.length_c   1.000
_cell.angle_alpha   90.00
_cell.angle_beta   90.00
_cell.angle_gamma   90.00
#
_symmetry.space_group_name_H-M   'P 1'
#
loop_
_entity.id
_entity.type
_entity.pdbx_description
1 polymer ?
#
loop_
_entity_poly.entity_id
_entity_poly.type
_entity_poly.pdbx_seq_one_letter_code
_entity_poly.pdbx_strand_id
1 'polypeptide(L)'
;MNNFAEELTYWYFRLNGFFLLQNYVLHNIGQGEQRGTADCDLLAIRFPYVYEKVGGQNKDWDKEKFSTWGFDIDRDNLALIIEVKSGRELKKNKIEKSFSPERVKTALYRFGIFSHKDVHRIHENLLKQKYVKESSWTIAKVLVTEKAKEIEGNWLNLSLDEIDKFIHKRIKSYLHDKYADRMYFPSILIQYIAWKDKNRILNDC
;
A
#
# COMPACT_ATOMS: atom_id res chain seq x y z
N MET A 1 12.82 11.39 0.93
CA MET A 1 13.27 10.53 -0.17
C MET A 1 12.91 9.12 0.23
N ASN A 2 11.95 8.50 -0.45
CA ASN A 2 11.49 7.15 -0.09
C ASN A 2 12.58 6.15 -0.49
N ASN A 3 12.70 5.07 0.26
CA ASN A 3 13.53 3.95 -0.20
C ASN A 3 12.82 3.19 -1.34
N PHE A 4 13.56 2.33 -2.05
CA PHE A 4 13.01 1.62 -3.21
C PHE A 4 11.77 0.76 -2.84
N ALA A 5 11.73 0.19 -1.64
CA ALA A 5 10.63 -0.68 -1.21
C ALA A 5 9.35 0.12 -0.98
N GLU A 6 9.45 1.28 -0.34
CA GLU A 6 8.34 2.24 -0.19
C GLU A 6 7.87 2.77 -1.55
N GLU A 7 8.80 3.03 -2.48
CA GLU A 7 8.47 3.49 -3.82
C GLU A 7 7.71 2.42 -4.63
N LEU A 8 8.19 1.18 -4.63
CA LEU A 8 7.50 0.04 -5.23
C LEU A 8 6.10 -0.15 -4.61
N THR A 9 6.02 -0.10 -3.28
CA THR A 9 4.75 -0.24 -2.57
C THR A 9 3.77 0.87 -2.96
N TYR A 10 4.23 2.11 -3.00
CA TYR A 10 3.40 3.23 -3.44
C TYR A 10 2.87 3.02 -4.85
N TRP A 11 3.72 2.59 -5.79
CA TRP A 11 3.29 2.36 -7.16
C TRP A 11 2.35 1.17 -7.30
N TYR A 12 2.55 0.09 -6.55
CA TYR A 12 1.60 -1.02 -6.50
C TYR A 12 0.20 -0.54 -6.14
N PHE A 13 0.05 0.19 -5.05
CA PHE A 13 -1.26 0.68 -4.63
C PHE A 13 -1.81 1.74 -5.60
N ARG A 14 -0.97 2.65 -6.11
CA ARG A 14 -1.39 3.65 -7.09
C ARG A 14 -1.90 3.02 -8.38
N LEU A 15 -1.21 2.02 -8.90
CA LEU A 15 -1.60 1.27 -10.11
C LEU A 15 -2.81 0.36 -9.86
N ASN A 16 -3.12 0.08 -8.61
CA ASN A 16 -4.39 -0.49 -8.15
C ASN A 16 -5.44 0.59 -7.83
N GLY A 17 -5.25 1.83 -8.27
CA GLY A 17 -6.23 2.91 -8.19
C GLY A 17 -6.50 3.47 -6.78
N PHE A 18 -5.53 3.36 -5.87
CA PHE A 18 -5.62 4.00 -4.56
C PHE A 18 -5.18 5.47 -4.62
N PHE A 19 -5.83 6.30 -3.81
CA PHE A 19 -5.31 7.60 -3.39
C PHE A 19 -4.42 7.41 -2.17
N LEU A 20 -3.20 7.95 -2.22
CA LEU A 20 -2.18 7.69 -1.22
C LEU A 20 -1.70 8.98 -0.55
N LEU A 21 -1.49 8.89 0.76
CA LEU A 21 -0.73 9.85 1.54
C LEU A 21 0.57 9.17 1.99
N GLN A 22 1.71 9.78 1.64
CA GLN A 22 3.04 9.29 2.02
C GLN A 22 3.61 10.13 3.18
N ASN A 23 4.48 9.51 3.99
CA ASN A 23 5.34 10.20 4.97
C ASN A 23 4.63 11.27 5.78
N TYR A 24 3.47 10.92 6.33
CA TYR A 24 2.81 11.80 7.28
C TYR A 24 3.75 11.93 8.49
N VAL A 25 3.84 13.15 9.03
CA VAL A 25 4.64 13.43 10.23
C VAL A 25 3.68 13.92 11.30
N LEU A 26 3.48 13.11 12.34
CA LEU A 26 2.81 13.55 13.55
C LEU A 26 3.62 14.67 14.21
N HIS A 27 2.94 15.78 14.48
CA HIS A 27 3.45 16.78 15.42
C HIS A 27 3.34 16.22 16.85
N ASN A 28 4.48 16.24 17.57
CA ASN A 28 4.70 15.81 18.95
C ASN A 28 3.44 15.70 19.81
N ILE A 29 3.06 14.47 20.14
CA ILE A 29 2.22 14.19 21.30
C ILE A 29 3.17 14.11 22.52
N GLY A 30 3.44 15.25 23.14
CA GLY A 30 4.04 15.32 24.48
C GLY A 30 5.56 15.44 24.59
N GLN A 31 6.00 16.13 25.64
CA GLN A 31 7.34 16.62 25.96
C GLN A 31 8.40 15.51 26.17
N GLY A 32 9.64 15.77 25.73
CA GLY A 32 10.82 15.03 26.16
C GLY A 32 11.54 14.26 25.05
N GLU A 33 12.56 14.88 24.47
CA GLU A 33 13.77 14.26 23.89
C GLU A 33 13.62 12.94 23.09
N GLN A 34 12.86 12.90 21.99
CA GLN A 34 13.20 12.05 20.84
C GLN A 34 12.85 12.75 19.52
N ARG A 35 13.87 13.14 18.75
CA ARG A 35 13.73 13.50 17.33
C ARG A 35 13.54 12.20 16.54
N GLY A 36 12.30 11.93 16.13
CA GLY A 36 11.98 10.81 15.26
C GLY A 36 10.50 10.41 15.32
N THR A 37 9.61 11.32 14.95
CA THR A 37 8.18 11.04 14.75
C THR A 37 8.00 10.28 13.44
N ALA A 38 7.89 8.95 13.52
CA ALA A 38 7.46 8.14 12.40
C ALA A 38 5.94 7.94 12.48
N ASP A 39 5.25 8.09 11.34
CA ASP A 39 3.91 7.56 11.11
C ASP A 39 3.98 6.28 10.28
N CYS A 40 2.83 5.73 9.92
CA CYS A 40 2.74 4.67 8.92
C CYS A 40 3.30 5.13 7.60
N ASP A 41 4.02 4.22 6.93
CA ASP A 41 4.77 4.54 5.71
C ASP A 41 3.81 5.04 4.61
N LEU A 42 2.63 4.42 4.48
CA LEU A 42 1.57 4.88 3.58
C LEU A 42 0.18 4.75 4.23
N LEU A 43 -0.67 5.75 3.98
CA LEU A 43 -2.12 5.62 4.10
C LEU A 43 -2.73 5.59 2.70
N ALA A 44 -3.62 4.65 2.44
CA ALA A 44 -4.23 4.51 1.14
C ALA A 44 -5.76 4.38 1.27
N ILE A 45 -6.50 5.10 0.44
CA ILE A 45 -7.94 4.92 0.30
C ILE A 45 -8.28 4.57 -1.14
N ARG A 46 -9.27 3.70 -1.32
CA ARG A 46 -9.81 3.36 -2.63
C ARG A 46 -11.33 3.28 -2.55
N PHE A 47 -11.99 3.86 -3.54
CA PHE A 47 -13.42 3.74 -3.73
C PHE A 47 -13.73 2.64 -4.76
N PRO A 48 -14.93 2.05 -4.73
CA PRO A 48 -15.38 1.24 -5.86
C PRO A 48 -15.49 2.11 -7.11
N TYR A 49 -15.52 1.47 -8.28
CA TYR A 49 -15.72 2.12 -9.59
C TYR A 49 -14.57 3.01 -10.10
N VAL A 50 -13.36 2.89 -9.55
CA VAL A 50 -12.17 3.53 -10.14
C VAL A 50 -12.00 3.08 -11.59
N TYR A 51 -11.79 4.04 -12.48
CA TYR A 51 -11.64 3.81 -13.91
C TYR A 51 -10.66 4.81 -14.54
N GLU A 52 -9.79 4.31 -15.42
CA GLU A 52 -9.02 5.11 -16.36
C GLU A 52 -9.16 4.53 -17.78
N LYS A 53 -9.19 5.42 -18.78
CA LYS A 53 -9.31 5.03 -20.20
C LYS A 53 -8.22 4.05 -20.62
N VAL A 54 -6.98 4.23 -20.13
CA VAL A 54 -5.84 3.39 -20.45
C VAL A 54 -5.08 3.09 -19.17
N GLY A 55 -4.97 1.81 -18.81
CA GLY A 55 -4.24 1.45 -17.62
C GLY A 55 -5.02 1.75 -16.33
N GLY A 56 -6.34 1.60 -16.35
CA GLY A 56 -7.15 1.58 -15.14
C GLY A 56 -8.51 0.92 -15.36
N GLN A 57 -8.50 -0.30 -15.91
CA GLN A 57 -9.71 -1.05 -16.25
C GLN A 57 -9.81 -2.32 -15.42
N ASN A 58 -10.94 -3.03 -15.54
CA ASN A 58 -11.23 -4.24 -14.77
C ASN A 58 -10.12 -5.31 -14.78
N LYS A 59 -9.43 -5.47 -15.92
CA LYS A 59 -8.35 -6.45 -16.14
C LYS A 59 -7.02 -6.07 -15.50
N ASP A 60 -6.92 -4.84 -15.01
CA ASP A 60 -5.67 -4.22 -14.61
C ASP A 60 -5.39 -4.29 -13.11
N TRP A 61 -6.45 -4.43 -12.33
CA TRP A 61 -6.39 -4.48 -10.88
C TRP A 61 -5.92 -5.86 -10.41
N ASP A 62 -5.20 -5.90 -9.29
CA ASP A 62 -4.77 -7.15 -8.64
C ASP A 62 -5.91 -7.82 -7.86
N LYS A 63 -7.01 -8.12 -8.57
CA LYS A 63 -8.25 -8.65 -7.98
C LYS A 63 -8.02 -9.94 -7.23
N GLU A 64 -7.14 -10.79 -7.75
CA GLU A 64 -6.80 -12.06 -7.12
C GLU A 64 -6.23 -11.80 -5.72
N LYS A 65 -5.21 -10.93 -5.60
CA LYS A 65 -4.61 -10.61 -4.30
C LYS A 65 -5.64 -10.06 -3.31
N PHE A 66 -6.44 -9.08 -3.72
CA PHE A 66 -7.46 -8.51 -2.84
C PHE A 66 -8.54 -9.53 -2.45
N SER A 67 -8.93 -10.43 -3.37
CA SER A 67 -9.86 -11.51 -3.05
C SER A 67 -9.28 -12.49 -2.04
N THR A 68 -7.97 -12.77 -2.07
CA THR A 68 -7.34 -13.61 -1.02
C THR A 68 -7.39 -12.98 0.37
N TRP A 69 -7.47 -11.65 0.44
CA TRP A 69 -7.68 -10.90 1.68
C TRP A 69 -9.15 -10.82 2.10
N GLY A 70 -10.08 -11.34 1.27
CA GLY A 70 -11.52 -11.29 1.52
C GLY A 70 -12.16 -9.97 1.10
N PHE A 71 -11.53 -9.22 0.20
CA PHE A 71 -12.01 -7.92 -0.27
C PHE A 71 -12.56 -8.01 -1.69
N ASP A 72 -13.68 -7.33 -1.93
CA ASP A 72 -14.21 -7.12 -3.28
C ASP A 72 -13.93 -5.67 -3.69
N ILE A 73 -12.86 -5.44 -4.45
CA ILE A 73 -12.41 -4.08 -4.80
C ILE A 73 -13.35 -3.32 -5.74
N ASP A 74 -14.35 -3.98 -6.30
CA ASP A 74 -15.37 -3.35 -7.15
C ASP A 74 -16.59 -2.89 -6.33
N ARG A 75 -16.68 -3.32 -5.05
CA ARG A 75 -17.80 -3.02 -4.16
C ARG A 75 -17.39 -2.32 -2.87
N ASP A 76 -16.25 -2.72 -2.30
CA ASP A 76 -15.78 -2.23 -1.01
C ASP A 76 -15.08 -0.88 -1.15
N ASN A 77 -15.38 0.05 -0.23
CA ASN A 77 -14.46 1.16 0.02
C ASN A 77 -13.32 0.64 0.89
N LEU A 78 -12.07 0.90 0.54
CA LEU A 78 -10.91 0.37 1.24
C LEU A 78 -10.11 1.49 1.89
N ALA A 79 -9.77 1.34 3.17
CA ALA A 79 -8.85 2.21 3.88
C ALA A 79 -7.71 1.36 4.47
N LEU A 80 -6.48 1.55 3.97
CA LEU A 80 -5.33 0.71 4.29
C LEU A 80 -4.27 1.50 5.05
N ILE A 81 -3.84 0.94 6.17
CA ILE A 81 -2.68 1.39 6.96
C ILE A 81 -1.52 0.49 6.58
N ILE A 82 -0.52 1.03 5.89
CA ILE A 82 0.53 0.25 5.26
C ILE A 82 1.87 0.53 5.93
N GLU A 83 2.57 -0.54 6.29
CA GLU A 83 3.94 -0.53 6.81
C GLU A 83 4.85 -1.32 5.89
N VAL A 84 5.98 -0.76 5.53
CA VAL A 84 7.01 -1.35 4.68
C VAL A 84 8.23 -1.69 5.53
N LYS A 85 8.67 -2.94 5.48
CA LYS A 85 9.85 -3.42 6.20
C LYS A 85 10.71 -4.29 5.26
N SER A 86 11.70 -3.66 4.63
CA SER A 86 12.67 -4.28 3.71
C SER A 86 13.98 -4.72 4.36
N GLY A 87 14.12 -4.59 5.69
CA GLY A 87 15.32 -5.06 6.39
C GLY A 87 15.42 -6.59 6.41
N ARG A 88 16.65 -7.14 6.28
CA ARG A 88 16.92 -8.59 6.34
C ARG A 88 16.43 -9.25 7.64
N GLU A 89 16.58 -8.55 8.76
CA GLU A 89 16.11 -9.01 10.07
C GLU A 89 14.79 -8.36 10.47
N LEU A 90 13.71 -9.09 10.25
CA LEU A 90 12.37 -8.73 10.69
C LEU A 90 12.10 -9.36 12.05
N LYS A 91 12.10 -8.54 13.10
CA LYS A 91 11.69 -8.96 14.45
C LYS A 91 10.22 -8.62 14.65
N LYS A 92 9.42 -9.60 15.09
CA LYS A 92 7.95 -9.46 15.28
C LYS A 92 7.60 -8.26 16.15
N ASN A 93 8.31 -8.05 17.26
CA ASN A 93 8.11 -6.91 18.15
C ASN A 93 8.28 -5.54 17.47
N LYS A 94 9.20 -5.40 16.49
CA LYS A 94 9.37 -4.17 15.72
C LYS A 94 8.19 -3.93 14.77
N ILE A 95 7.66 -5.01 14.19
CA ILE A 95 6.48 -4.95 13.32
C ILE A 95 5.25 -4.56 14.16
N GLU A 96 5.04 -5.21 15.31
CA GLU A 96 3.94 -4.87 16.23
C GLU A 96 4.03 -3.41 16.69
N LYS A 97 5.24 -2.90 16.97
CA LYS A 97 5.45 -1.47 17.28
C LYS A 97 5.05 -0.55 16.12
N SER A 98 5.19 -1.00 14.88
CA SER A 98 4.80 -0.23 13.69
C SER A 98 3.27 -0.14 13.56
N PHE A 99 2.54 -1.10 14.12
CA PHE A 99 1.08 -1.06 14.26
C PHE A 99 0.63 -0.80 15.70
N SER A 100 1.37 0.05 16.44
CA SER A 100 1.02 0.38 17.82
C SER A 100 -0.37 1.03 17.92
N PRO A 101 -1.05 0.95 19.08
CA PRO A 101 -2.35 1.57 19.29
C PRO A 101 -2.42 3.04 18.85
N GLU A 102 -1.45 3.85 19.24
CA GLU A 102 -1.44 5.28 18.89
C GLU A 102 -1.30 5.53 17.39
N ARG A 103 -0.48 4.75 16.69
CA ARG A 103 -0.29 4.87 15.24
C ARG A 103 -1.54 4.48 14.48
N VAL A 104 -2.17 3.36 14.86
CA VAL A 104 -3.43 2.92 14.24
C VAL A 104 -4.54 3.94 14.49
N LYS A 105 -4.66 4.48 15.71
CA LYS A 105 -5.67 5.49 16.03
C LYS A 105 -5.45 6.78 15.23
N THR A 106 -4.20 7.23 15.14
CA THR A 106 -3.84 8.41 14.33
C THR A 106 -4.21 8.20 12.86
N ALA A 107 -3.86 7.05 12.29
CA ALA A 107 -4.22 6.72 10.91
C ALA A 107 -5.73 6.76 10.68
N LEU A 108 -6.52 6.21 11.62
CA LEU A 108 -7.98 6.24 11.56
C LEU A 108 -8.55 7.65 11.56
N TYR A 109 -8.04 8.54 12.41
CA TYR A 109 -8.42 9.96 12.35
C TYR A 109 -7.96 10.62 11.05
N ARG A 110 -6.76 10.30 10.59
CA ARG A 110 -6.15 10.93 9.42
C ARG A 110 -6.87 10.59 8.12
N PHE A 111 -7.48 9.41 8.02
CA PHE A 111 -8.36 9.10 6.90
C PHE A 111 -9.50 10.13 6.76
N GLY A 112 -9.97 10.73 7.87
CA GLY A 112 -11.06 11.72 7.83
C GLY A 112 -12.43 11.14 7.46
N ILE A 113 -12.58 9.82 7.51
CA ILE A 113 -13.80 9.10 7.09
C ILE A 113 -14.77 8.93 8.27
N PHE A 114 -14.24 8.66 9.46
CA PHE A 114 -15.04 8.16 10.59
C PHE A 114 -15.23 9.22 11.66
N SER A 115 -16.39 9.19 12.34
CA SER A 115 -16.63 10.03 13.51
C SER A 115 -15.69 9.65 14.65
N HIS A 116 -15.47 10.55 15.63
CA HIS A 116 -14.61 10.25 16.78
C HIS A 116 -15.08 9.02 17.57
N LYS A 117 -16.41 8.81 17.65
CA LYS A 117 -17.00 7.63 18.31
C LYS A 117 -16.71 6.35 17.51
N ASP A 118 -16.82 6.41 16.19
CA ASP A 118 -16.54 5.26 15.32
C ASP A 118 -15.06 4.91 15.30
N VAL A 119 -14.17 5.91 15.30
CA VAL A 119 -12.72 5.68 15.38
C VAL A 119 -12.37 4.83 16.61
N HIS A 120 -12.95 5.13 17.78
CA HIS A 120 -12.65 4.35 18.98
C HIS A 120 -13.07 2.87 18.83
N ARG A 121 -14.28 2.61 18.32
CA ARG A 121 -14.78 1.26 18.08
C ARG A 121 -13.99 0.50 17.01
N ILE A 122 -13.70 1.14 15.87
CA ILE A 122 -12.89 0.56 14.79
C ILE A 122 -11.48 0.25 15.31
N HIS A 123 -10.88 1.17 16.07
CA HIS A 123 -9.55 1.03 16.63
C HIS A 123 -9.42 -0.22 17.50
N GLU A 124 -10.32 -0.42 18.46
CA GLU A 124 -10.29 -1.58 19.36
C GLU A 124 -10.39 -2.91 18.61
N ASN A 125 -11.25 -2.98 17.59
CA ASN A 125 -11.41 -4.17 16.76
C ASN A 125 -10.19 -4.39 15.86
N LEU A 126 -9.69 -3.32 15.23
CA LEU A 126 -8.59 -3.39 14.29
C LEU A 126 -7.28 -3.78 14.97
N LEU A 127 -7.07 -3.48 16.26
CA LEU A 127 -5.89 -3.98 16.99
C LEU A 127 -5.87 -5.51 17.11
N LYS A 128 -7.04 -6.15 17.18
CA LYS A 128 -7.22 -7.59 17.39
C LYS A 128 -7.39 -8.38 16.09
N GLN A 129 -7.62 -7.70 14.97
CA GLN A 129 -7.94 -8.31 13.68
C GLN A 129 -7.03 -7.76 12.57
N LYS A 130 -6.97 -8.46 11.43
CA LYS A 130 -6.23 -7.98 10.25
C LYS A 130 -6.96 -6.82 9.56
N TYR A 131 -8.28 -6.88 9.56
CA TYR A 131 -9.17 -5.86 9.02
C TYR A 131 -10.48 -5.81 9.81
N VAL A 132 -11.23 -4.72 9.65
CA VAL A 132 -12.57 -4.52 10.20
C VAL A 132 -13.45 -3.97 9.09
N LYS A 133 -14.70 -4.45 9.01
CA LYS A 133 -15.72 -3.85 8.15
C LYS A 133 -16.59 -2.94 9.01
N GLU A 134 -16.70 -1.67 8.64
CA GLU A 134 -17.52 -0.67 9.33
C GLU A 134 -18.27 0.15 8.30
N SER A 135 -19.61 0.18 8.41
CA SER A 135 -20.48 0.79 7.41
C SER A 135 -20.18 0.25 6.00
N SER A 136 -19.79 1.09 5.05
CA SER A 136 -19.40 0.70 3.68
C SER A 136 -17.89 0.57 3.48
N TRP A 137 -17.09 0.62 4.55
CA TRP A 137 -15.63 0.60 4.49
C TRP A 137 -15.06 -0.70 5.05
N THR A 138 -14.04 -1.21 4.36
CA THR A 138 -13.12 -2.23 4.87
C THR A 138 -11.81 -1.54 5.23
N ILE A 139 -11.46 -1.57 6.51
CA ILE A 139 -10.27 -0.95 7.07
C ILE A 139 -9.26 -2.04 7.42
N ALA A 140 -8.03 -1.97 6.92
CA ALA A 140 -7.05 -3.03 7.13
C ALA A 140 -5.64 -2.52 7.41
N LYS A 141 -4.86 -3.36 8.12
CA LYS A 141 -3.41 -3.20 8.26
C LYS A 141 -2.70 -4.06 7.23
N VAL A 142 -1.76 -3.51 6.48
CA VAL A 142 -0.98 -4.22 5.48
C VAL A 142 0.50 -4.09 5.81
N LEU A 143 1.17 -5.23 5.99
CA LEU A 143 2.60 -5.32 6.13
C LEU A 143 3.22 -5.73 4.79
N VAL A 144 4.13 -4.89 4.30
CA VAL A 144 4.94 -5.15 3.13
C VAL A 144 6.34 -5.59 3.53
N THR A 145 6.82 -6.72 3.02
CA THR A 145 8.17 -7.22 3.33
C THR A 145 8.89 -7.81 2.12
N GLU A 146 10.22 -7.96 2.22
CA GLU A 146 10.99 -8.74 1.24
C GLU A 146 10.71 -10.25 1.32
N LYS A 147 10.23 -10.76 2.47
CA LYS A 147 10.08 -12.19 2.69
C LYS A 147 8.84 -12.71 1.94
N ALA A 148 9.04 -13.78 1.17
CA ALA A 148 7.94 -14.53 0.57
C ALA A 148 7.08 -15.27 1.63
N LYS A 149 7.64 -15.54 2.82
CA LYS A 149 6.90 -16.18 3.91
C LYS A 149 6.11 -15.15 4.69
N GLU A 150 4.82 -15.42 4.87
CA GLU A 150 3.94 -14.62 5.71
C GLU A 150 4.50 -14.48 7.13
N ILE A 151 4.44 -13.26 7.65
CA ILE A 151 4.71 -13.00 9.06
C ILE A 151 3.40 -13.00 9.80
N GLU A 152 3.30 -13.87 10.80
CA GLU A 152 2.12 -13.99 11.63
C GLU A 152 1.88 -12.73 12.46
N GLY A 153 0.64 -12.25 12.40
CA GLY A 153 0.13 -11.16 13.21
C GLY A 153 -1.21 -10.64 12.71
N ASN A 154 -1.68 -9.56 13.33
CA ASN A 154 -2.93 -8.90 13.00
C ASN A 154 -2.74 -7.92 11.85
N TRP A 155 -2.22 -8.39 10.72
CA TRP A 155 -2.07 -7.64 9.48
C TRP A 155 -2.16 -8.58 8.28
N LEU A 156 -2.41 -8.00 7.12
CA LEU A 156 -2.31 -8.67 5.82
C LEU A 156 -0.86 -8.63 5.35
N ASN A 157 -0.40 -9.70 4.68
CA ASN A 157 0.96 -9.78 4.15
C ASN A 157 0.96 -9.51 2.64
N LEU A 158 1.89 -8.67 2.21
CA LEU A 158 2.22 -8.41 0.81
C LEU A 158 3.75 -8.46 0.67
N SER A 159 4.27 -9.20 -0.29
CA SER A 159 5.71 -9.26 -0.54
C SER A 159 6.14 -8.27 -1.61
N LEU A 160 7.40 -7.80 -1.56
CA LEU A 160 7.98 -7.00 -2.63
C LEU A 160 8.08 -7.78 -3.95
N ASP A 161 8.21 -9.10 -3.90
CA ASP A 161 8.20 -9.95 -5.10
C ASP A 161 6.82 -9.97 -5.79
N GLU A 162 5.72 -10.08 -5.03
CA GLU A 162 4.36 -9.95 -5.56
C GLU A 162 4.15 -8.56 -6.19
N ILE A 163 4.58 -7.50 -5.49
CA ILE A 163 4.53 -6.12 -5.98
C ILE A 163 5.31 -5.96 -7.29
N ASP A 164 6.55 -6.45 -7.33
CA ASP A 164 7.43 -6.34 -8.49
C ASP A 164 6.81 -7.05 -9.70
N LYS A 165 6.37 -8.29 -9.52
CA LYS A 165 5.67 -9.07 -10.57
C LYS A 165 4.43 -8.34 -11.10
N PHE A 166 3.63 -7.77 -10.20
CA PHE A 166 2.46 -6.99 -10.60
C PHE A 166 2.85 -5.77 -11.45
N ILE A 167 3.82 -4.97 -10.99
CA ILE A 167 4.28 -3.76 -11.69
C ILE A 167 4.86 -4.10 -13.06
N HIS A 168 5.70 -5.14 -13.14
CA HIS A 168 6.26 -5.61 -14.41
C HIS A 168 5.16 -6.06 -15.38
N LYS A 169 4.20 -6.89 -14.94
CA LYS A 169 3.05 -7.29 -15.76
C LYS A 169 2.25 -6.07 -16.25
N ARG A 170 2.06 -5.09 -15.35
CA ARG A 170 1.33 -3.85 -15.62
C ARG A 170 1.99 -3.03 -16.72
N ILE A 171 3.29 -2.77 -16.58
CA ILE A 171 4.07 -1.97 -17.51
C ILE A 171 4.11 -2.66 -18.88
N LYS A 172 4.40 -3.97 -18.92
CA LYS A 172 4.44 -4.75 -20.17
C LYS A 172 3.15 -4.66 -20.97
N SER A 173 2.00 -4.72 -20.29
CA SER A 173 0.68 -4.67 -20.93
C SER A 173 0.39 -3.37 -21.68
N TYR A 174 1.16 -2.30 -21.43
CA TYR A 174 0.97 -0.97 -22.01
C TYR A 174 2.25 -0.39 -22.63
N LEU A 175 3.26 -1.21 -22.89
CA LEU A 175 4.51 -0.73 -23.50
C LEU A 175 4.28 -0.08 -24.86
N HIS A 176 3.45 -0.66 -25.73
CA HIS A 176 3.20 -0.07 -27.05
C HIS A 176 2.43 1.26 -26.97
N ASP A 177 1.43 1.33 -26.08
CA ASP A 177 0.53 2.48 -25.99
C ASP A 177 1.11 3.65 -25.18
N LYS A 178 2.01 3.38 -24.22
CA LYS A 178 2.44 4.35 -23.20
C LYS A 178 3.95 4.37 -22.91
N TYR A 179 4.80 3.72 -23.71
CA TYR A 179 6.24 3.74 -23.42
C TYR A 179 6.86 5.15 -23.47
N ALA A 180 6.39 6.00 -24.37
CA ALA A 180 6.83 7.41 -24.41
C ALA A 180 6.46 8.14 -23.10
N ASP A 181 5.27 7.84 -22.56
CA ASP A 181 4.74 8.46 -21.34
C ASP A 181 5.55 8.11 -20.10
N ARG A 182 6.46 7.12 -20.18
CA ARG A 182 7.29 6.75 -19.04
C ARG A 182 8.05 7.96 -18.47
N MET A 183 8.46 8.90 -19.33
CA MET A 183 9.20 10.10 -18.95
C MET A 183 8.38 11.04 -18.04
N TYR A 184 7.05 10.89 -18.01
CA TYR A 184 6.15 11.67 -17.15
C TYR A 184 5.89 10.98 -15.81
N PHE A 185 6.33 9.74 -15.60
CA PHE A 185 6.30 9.17 -14.25
C PHE A 185 7.30 9.95 -13.38
N PRO A 186 6.89 10.50 -12.23
CA PRO A 186 7.80 11.21 -11.34
C PRO A 186 8.84 10.29 -10.67
N SER A 187 8.69 8.97 -10.87
CA SER A 187 9.53 7.94 -10.28
C SER A 187 10.61 7.47 -11.24
N ILE A 188 11.86 7.70 -10.86
CA ILE A 188 13.03 7.20 -11.59
C ILE A 188 13.03 5.66 -11.61
N LEU A 189 12.58 5.03 -10.53
CA LEU A 189 12.46 3.58 -10.46
C LEU A 189 11.49 3.01 -11.50
N ILE A 190 10.30 3.59 -11.63
CA ILE A 190 9.32 3.15 -12.63
C ILE A 190 9.80 3.46 -14.05
N GLN A 191 10.45 4.60 -14.27
CA GLN A 191 11.10 4.91 -15.56
C GLN A 191 12.12 3.84 -15.94
N TYR A 192 12.97 3.43 -14.99
CA TYR A 192 13.98 2.41 -15.18
C TYR A 192 13.35 1.04 -15.49
N ILE A 193 12.35 0.62 -14.72
CA ILE A 193 11.63 -0.65 -14.95
C ILE A 193 11.01 -0.67 -16.36
N ALA A 194 10.33 0.40 -16.76
CA ALA A 194 9.73 0.52 -18.08
C ALA A 194 10.76 0.43 -19.22
N TRP A 195 11.91 1.10 -19.06
CA TRP A 195 13.01 0.99 -20.02
C TRP A 195 13.60 -0.42 -20.10
N LYS A 196 13.86 -1.05 -18.94
CA LYS A 196 14.46 -2.38 -18.85
C LYS A 196 13.57 -3.45 -19.47
N ASP A 197 12.27 -3.40 -19.20
CA ASP A 197 11.31 -4.37 -19.73
C ASP A 197 11.14 -4.28 -21.25
N LYS A 198 11.16 -3.06 -21.81
CA LYS A 198 11.15 -2.89 -23.27
C LYS A 198 12.36 -3.57 -23.90
N ASN A 199 13.55 -3.36 -23.35
CA ASN A 199 14.78 -3.92 -23.93
C ASN A 199 14.85 -5.44 -23.81
N ARG A 200 14.29 -6.03 -22.75
CA ARG A 200 14.16 -7.49 -22.64
C ARG A 200 13.31 -8.06 -23.76
N ILE A 201 12.14 -7.48 -24.01
CA ILE A 201 11.23 -7.94 -25.07
C ILE A 201 11.89 -7.83 -26.46
N LEU A 202 12.64 -6.74 -26.71
CA LEU A 202 13.35 -6.57 -27.98
C LEU A 202 14.50 -7.56 -28.21
N ASN A 203 15.10 -8.09 -27.14
CA ASN A 203 16.20 -9.05 -27.23
C ASN A 203 15.73 -10.51 -27.26
N ASP A 204 14.47 -10.78 -26.90
CA ASP A 204 13.85 -12.11 -26.94
C ASP A 204 13.13 -12.38 -28.29
N CYS A 205 13.20 -11.45 -29.25
CA CYS A 205 12.68 -11.55 -30.62
C CYS A 205 13.82 -11.63 -31.63
#